data_AF-A0A8T4Z307-F1
#
_entry.id   AF-A0A8T4Z307-F1
#
_cell.length_a   1.000
_cell.length_b   1.000
_cell.length_c   1.000
_cell.angle_alpha   90.00
_cell.angle_beta   90.00
_cell.angle_gamma   90.00
#
_symmetry.space_group_name_H-M   'P 1'
#
loop_
_entity.id
_entity.type
_entity.pdbx_description
1 polymer ?
#
loop_
_entity_poly.entity_id
_entity_poly.type
_entity_poly.pdbx_seq_one_letter_code
_entity_poly.pdbx_strand_id
1 'polypeptide(L)'
;MGLLEVISKVFEDGVYFGVLPEGVMGIELVTPEIVRITFVDRVDQNLFCKIAIEEGYSIDARGYAPRAVDKGNIVARVGSKSDPGADRSIFLYLFPKSAEAMSTYMRAIATRLGILNPDSGRINAEKLLKYNLRIIRLVERYRKSRYKNLIKGSENVKIA
;
A
#
# COMPACT_ATOMS: atom_id res chain seq x y z
N MET A 1 3.59 13.03 10.33
CA MET A 1 2.55 12.38 9.52
C MET A 1 3.14 11.25 8.68
N GLY A 2 2.46 10.11 8.61
CA GLY A 2 2.86 8.95 7.79
C GLY A 2 1.66 8.36 7.05
N LEU A 3 1.91 7.41 6.14
CA LEU A 3 0.84 6.83 5.32
C LEU A 3 -0.28 6.17 6.14
N LEU A 4 0.05 5.54 7.28
CA LEU A 4 -0.96 4.91 8.13
C LEU A 4 -2.05 5.88 8.58
N GLU A 5 -1.65 7.07 9.02
CA GLU A 5 -2.57 8.08 9.54
C GLU A 5 -3.54 8.56 8.45
N VAL A 6 -3.01 8.85 7.26
CA VAL A 6 -3.82 9.33 6.13
C VAL A 6 -4.71 8.22 5.57
N ILE A 7 -4.19 7.00 5.42
CA ILE A 7 -4.98 5.85 4.95
C ILE A 7 -6.13 5.55 5.92
N SER A 8 -5.88 5.56 7.24
CA SER A 8 -6.93 5.36 8.23
C SER A 8 -8.04 6.41 8.09
N LYS A 9 -7.70 7.68 7.84
CA LYS A 9 -8.67 8.74 7.57
C LYS A 9 -9.43 8.55 6.27
N VAL A 10 -8.77 8.14 5.20
CA VAL A 10 -9.45 7.83 3.93
C VAL A 10 -10.42 6.65 4.10
N PHE A 11 -10.12 5.67 4.95
CA PHE A 11 -11.05 4.58 5.28
C PHE A 11 -12.24 5.01 6.15
N GLU A 12 -12.10 6.06 6.96
CA GLU A 12 -13.16 6.57 7.84
C GLU A 12 -14.06 7.57 7.12
N ASP A 13 -13.45 8.54 6.45
CA ASP A 13 -14.11 9.75 5.95
C ASP A 13 -14.26 9.72 4.42
N GLY A 14 -13.70 8.71 3.74
CA GLY A 14 -13.69 8.56 2.28
C GLY A 14 -12.71 9.47 1.55
N VAL A 15 -12.45 10.68 2.08
CA VAL A 15 -11.54 11.68 1.51
C VAL A 15 -10.68 12.30 2.62
N TYR A 16 -9.46 12.70 2.27
CA TYR A 16 -8.55 13.40 3.18
C TYR A 16 -8.11 14.75 2.59
N PHE A 17 -8.32 15.83 3.34
CA PHE A 17 -7.99 17.21 2.93
C PHE A 17 -6.79 17.81 3.70
N GLY A 18 -6.11 17.03 4.53
CA GLY A 18 -4.96 17.50 5.30
C GLY A 18 -3.64 17.47 4.53
N VAL A 19 -2.55 17.74 5.25
CA VAL A 19 -1.20 17.72 4.69
C VAL A 19 -0.78 16.30 4.35
N LEU A 20 -0.37 16.04 3.11
CA LEU A 20 0.07 14.71 2.70
C LEU A 20 1.53 14.43 3.14
N PRO A 21 1.89 13.15 3.36
CA PRO A 21 3.28 12.79 3.63
C PRO A 21 4.18 13.17 2.46
N GLU A 22 5.42 13.53 2.78
CA GLU A 22 6.44 13.89 1.78
C GLU A 22 6.53 12.85 0.65
N GLY A 23 6.57 13.37 -0.58
CA GLY A 23 6.60 12.58 -1.82
C GLY A 23 5.22 12.14 -2.33
N VAL A 24 4.15 12.36 -1.58
CA VAL A 24 2.78 11.94 -1.93
C VAL A 24 1.97 13.12 -2.46
N MET A 25 1.33 12.95 -3.63
CA MET A 25 0.41 13.90 -4.25
C MET A 25 -1.05 13.63 -3.94
N GLY A 26 -1.40 12.38 -3.69
CA GLY A 26 -2.78 12.01 -3.41
C GLY A 26 -2.89 10.61 -2.84
N ILE A 27 -3.88 10.42 -1.97
CA ILE A 27 -4.30 9.11 -1.47
C ILE A 27 -5.81 9.05 -1.63
N GLU A 28 -6.29 7.99 -2.27
CA GLU A 28 -7.72 7.80 -2.51
C GLU A 28 -8.13 6.35 -2.30
N LEU A 29 -9.40 6.16 -1.96
CA LEU A 29 -10.06 4.88 -1.95
C LEU A 29 -10.70 4.65 -3.33
N VAL A 30 -10.08 3.79 -4.15
CA VAL A 30 -10.57 3.47 -5.51
C VAL A 30 -11.80 2.55 -5.43
N THR A 31 -11.74 1.59 -4.51
CA THR A 31 -12.82 0.70 -4.12
C THR A 31 -12.71 0.47 -2.61
N PRO A 32 -13.70 -0.11 -1.93
CA PRO A 32 -13.59 -0.42 -0.50
C PRO A 32 -12.35 -1.24 -0.10
N GLU A 33 -11.69 -1.90 -1.05
CA GLU A 33 -10.54 -2.77 -0.83
C GLU A 33 -9.22 -2.23 -1.40
N ILE A 34 -9.28 -1.15 -2.19
CA ILE A 34 -8.12 -0.66 -2.96
C ILE A 34 -7.86 0.79 -2.62
N VAL A 35 -6.69 1.03 -2.04
CA VAL A 35 -6.16 2.39 -1.83
C VAL A 35 -5.12 2.68 -2.89
N ARG A 36 -5.27 3.79 -3.61
CA ARG A 36 -4.24 4.31 -4.52
C ARG A 36 -3.45 5.41 -3.82
N ILE A 37 -2.14 5.29 -3.85
CA ILE A 37 -1.20 6.33 -3.43
C ILE A 37 -0.49 6.83 -4.68
N THR A 38 -0.65 8.11 -4.99
CA THR A 38 0.01 8.76 -6.13
C THR A 38 1.19 9.59 -5.63
N PHE A 39 2.36 9.38 -6.22
CA PHE A 39 3.61 10.05 -5.85
C PHE A 39 3.92 11.23 -6.78
N VAL A 40 4.80 12.13 -6.33
CA VAL A 40 5.25 13.32 -7.08
C VAL A 40 6.01 12.98 -8.37
N ASP A 41 6.62 11.81 -8.43
CA ASP A 41 7.39 11.30 -9.56
C ASP A 41 7.01 9.85 -9.87
N ARG A 42 7.66 9.27 -10.89
CA ARG A 42 7.48 7.85 -11.23
C ARG A 42 7.96 6.98 -10.09
N VAL A 43 7.25 5.88 -9.87
CA VAL A 43 7.62 4.88 -8.87
C VAL A 43 8.93 4.22 -9.31
N ASP A 44 9.93 4.26 -8.43
CA ASP A 44 11.15 3.47 -8.60
C ASP A 44 10.81 2.00 -8.36
N GLN A 45 10.59 1.30 -9.48
CA GLN A 45 10.19 -0.11 -9.48
C GLN A 45 11.26 -1.01 -8.85
N ASN A 46 12.55 -0.69 -9.02
CA ASN A 46 13.64 -1.48 -8.44
C ASN A 46 13.67 -1.33 -6.91
N LEU A 47 13.52 -0.09 -6.42
CA LEU A 47 13.43 0.19 -4.99
C LEU A 47 12.18 -0.48 -4.37
N PHE A 48 11.03 -0.39 -5.04
CA PHE A 48 9.81 -1.06 -4.60
C PHE A 48 10.01 -2.58 -4.48
N CYS A 49 10.56 -3.22 -5.51
CA CYS A 49 10.82 -4.66 -5.51
C CYS A 49 11.79 -5.06 -4.39
N LYS A 50 12.89 -4.32 -4.24
CA LYS A 50 13.88 -4.56 -3.17
C LYS A 50 13.22 -4.56 -1.79
N ILE A 51 12.44 -3.52 -1.47
CA ILE A 51 11.79 -3.39 -0.17
C ILE A 51 10.72 -4.47 0.03
N ALA A 52 9.96 -4.80 -1.01
CA ALA A 52 8.98 -5.88 -0.94
C ALA A 52 9.64 -7.24 -0.63
N ILE A 53 10.78 -7.56 -1.24
CA ILE A 53 11.55 -8.76 -0.92
C ILE A 53 12.06 -8.73 0.53
N GLU A 54 12.60 -7.60 0.99
CA GLU A 54 13.05 -7.43 2.39
C GLU A 54 11.90 -7.58 3.41
N GLU A 55 10.67 -7.25 3.03
CA GLU A 55 9.45 -7.44 3.84
C GLU A 55 8.85 -8.87 3.73
N GLY A 56 9.53 -9.76 3.01
CA GLY A 56 9.15 -11.16 2.85
C GLY A 56 8.01 -11.39 1.86
N TYR A 57 7.83 -10.49 0.89
CA TYR A 57 6.91 -10.69 -0.24
C TYR A 57 7.66 -11.26 -1.44
N SER A 58 6.96 -12.04 -2.27
CA SER A 58 7.46 -12.39 -3.59
C SER A 58 7.07 -11.31 -4.61
N ILE A 59 7.81 -11.24 -5.71
CA ILE A 59 7.53 -10.31 -6.81
C ILE A 59 7.00 -11.09 -8.01
N ASP A 60 5.84 -10.68 -8.51
CA ASP A 60 5.37 -11.05 -9.84
C ASP A 60 5.65 -9.89 -10.81
N ALA A 61 6.48 -10.17 -11.81
CA ALA A 61 6.91 -9.22 -12.83
C ALA A 61 6.82 -9.82 -14.25
N ARG A 62 5.85 -10.72 -14.49
CA ARG A 62 5.64 -11.42 -15.79
C ARG A 62 5.16 -10.49 -16.92
N GLY A 63 5.98 -9.51 -17.31
CA GLY A 63 5.68 -8.56 -18.40
C GLY A 63 4.82 -7.35 -18.00
N TYR A 64 4.55 -7.17 -16.71
CA TYR A 64 3.75 -6.07 -16.18
C TYR A 64 4.55 -5.25 -15.15
N ALA A 65 4.01 -4.09 -14.78
CA ALA A 65 4.51 -3.32 -13.63
C ALA A 65 4.52 -4.22 -12.37
N PRO A 66 5.57 -4.14 -11.52
CA PRO A 66 5.77 -5.09 -10.43
C PRO A 66 4.60 -5.19 -9.46
N ARG A 67 4.37 -6.42 -8.99
CA ARG A 67 3.35 -6.76 -7.98
C ARG A 67 4.01 -7.45 -6.80
N ALA A 68 3.81 -6.93 -5.60
CA ALA A 68 4.15 -7.62 -4.37
C ALA A 68 3.06 -8.64 -4.04
N VAL A 69 3.46 -9.87 -3.75
CA VAL A 69 2.57 -11.02 -3.54
C VAL A 69 2.86 -11.68 -2.19
N ASP A 70 1.80 -11.98 -1.44
CA ASP A 70 1.84 -12.73 -0.18
C ASP A 70 1.04 -14.02 -0.34
N LYS A 71 1.72 -15.17 -0.34
CA LYS A 71 1.09 -16.51 -0.48
C LYS A 71 0.07 -16.58 -1.64
N GLY A 72 0.48 -16.06 -2.80
CA GLY A 72 -0.32 -16.03 -4.03
C GLY A 72 -1.37 -14.91 -4.09
N ASN A 73 -1.51 -14.07 -3.07
CA ASN A 73 -2.39 -12.89 -3.12
C ASN A 73 -1.59 -11.62 -3.44
N ILE A 74 -2.06 -10.81 -4.39
CA ILE A 74 -1.46 -9.50 -4.66
C ILE A 74 -1.80 -8.57 -3.49
N VAL A 75 -0.78 -7.99 -2.86
CA VAL A 75 -0.93 -7.08 -1.71
C VAL A 75 -0.68 -5.62 -2.09
N ALA A 76 0.20 -5.40 -3.06
CA ALA A 76 0.47 -4.09 -3.63
C ALA A 76 0.94 -4.23 -5.07
N ARG A 77 0.64 -3.25 -5.91
CA ARG A 77 1.19 -3.19 -7.28
C ARG A 77 1.54 -1.77 -7.70
N VAL A 78 2.57 -1.64 -8.52
CA VAL A 78 2.85 -0.41 -9.24
C VAL A 78 1.83 -0.22 -10.36
N GLY A 79 1.39 1.01 -10.57
CA GLY A 79 0.50 1.37 -11.67
C GLY A 79 1.18 1.19 -13.03
N SER A 80 0.36 0.83 -14.01
CA SER A 80 0.73 0.75 -15.42
C SER A 80 0.32 2.03 -16.16
N LYS A 81 0.78 2.21 -17.40
CA LYS A 81 0.43 3.40 -18.21
C LYS A 81 -1.07 3.61 -18.40
N SER A 82 -1.87 2.54 -18.35
CA SER A 82 -3.32 2.58 -18.49
C SER A 82 -4.06 2.84 -17.18
N ASP A 83 -3.38 2.73 -16.03
CA ASP A 83 -4.00 3.04 -14.74
C ASP A 83 -4.12 4.57 -14.58
N PRO A 84 -5.21 5.09 -14.00
CA PRO A 84 -5.22 6.48 -13.57
C PRO A 84 -4.14 6.68 -12.49
N GLY A 85 -3.32 7.73 -12.65
CA GLY A 85 -2.08 7.93 -11.88
C GLY A 85 -0.83 7.25 -12.50
N ALA A 86 -1.03 6.43 -13.53
CA ALA A 86 0.00 5.78 -14.34
C ALA A 86 1.09 5.07 -13.51
N ASP A 87 2.34 5.14 -13.97
CA ASP A 87 3.52 4.60 -13.29
C ASP A 87 3.97 5.42 -12.08
N ARG A 88 3.16 6.39 -11.63
CA ARG A 88 3.40 7.20 -10.44
C ARG A 88 2.59 6.73 -9.24
N SER A 89 1.79 5.68 -9.39
CA SER A 89 0.93 5.18 -8.33
C SER A 89 1.34 3.80 -7.82
N ILE A 90 1.11 3.57 -6.52
CA ILE A 90 1.08 2.24 -5.92
C ILE A 90 -0.34 2.00 -5.42
N PHE A 91 -0.91 0.87 -5.84
CA PHE A 91 -2.21 0.38 -5.38
C PHE A 91 -1.99 -0.62 -4.27
N LEU A 92 -2.68 -0.43 -3.15
CA LEU A 92 -2.68 -1.31 -1.98
C LEU A 92 -4.00 -2.07 -1.90
N TYR A 93 -3.92 -3.38 -1.68
CA TYR A 93 -5.08 -4.25 -1.49
C TYR A 93 -5.26 -4.54 0.00
N LEU A 94 -6.19 -3.82 0.62
CA LEU A 94 -6.42 -3.83 2.06
C LEU A 94 -7.80 -4.39 2.36
N PHE A 95 -7.93 -5.14 3.45
CA PHE A 95 -9.23 -5.62 3.89
C PHE A 95 -10.07 -4.46 4.45
N PRO A 96 -11.31 -4.25 3.98
CA PRO A 96 -12.23 -3.32 4.61
C PRO A 96 -12.64 -3.79 6.01
N LYS A 97 -13.15 -2.86 6.82
CA LYS A 97 -13.59 -3.14 8.21
C LYS A 97 -14.82 -4.05 8.28
N SER A 98 -15.57 -4.23 7.19
CA SER A 98 -16.79 -5.05 7.13
C SER A 98 -16.71 -6.12 6.05
N ALA A 99 -17.34 -7.26 6.29
CA ALA A 99 -17.30 -8.41 5.37
C ALA A 99 -18.18 -8.17 4.13
N GLU A 100 -19.19 -7.32 4.25
CA GLU A 100 -20.12 -6.93 3.20
C GLU A 100 -19.42 -6.09 2.12
N ALA A 101 -18.47 -5.25 2.55
CA ALA A 101 -17.66 -4.43 1.65
C ALA A 101 -16.59 -5.24 0.90
N MET A 102 -16.40 -6.52 1.24
CA MET A 102 -15.44 -7.37 0.56
C MET A 102 -15.97 -7.87 -0.78
N SER A 103 -15.12 -8.01 -1.78
CA SER A 103 -15.42 -8.77 -2.99
C SER A 103 -15.44 -10.27 -2.68
N THR A 104 -16.03 -11.08 -3.55
CA THR A 104 -16.01 -12.55 -3.41
C THR A 104 -14.59 -13.10 -3.35
N TYR A 105 -13.69 -12.55 -4.17
CA TYR A 105 -12.27 -12.90 -4.15
C TYR A 105 -11.64 -12.57 -2.80
N MET A 106 -11.82 -11.35 -2.30
CA MET A 106 -11.24 -10.92 -1.03
C MET A 106 -11.81 -11.70 0.16
N ARG A 107 -13.11 -12.04 0.17
CA ARG A 107 -13.71 -12.93 1.17
C ARG A 107 -13.01 -14.30 1.21
N ALA A 108 -12.73 -14.90 0.05
CA ALA A 108 -12.02 -16.17 -0.02
C ALA A 108 -10.60 -16.06 0.59
N ILE A 109 -9.88 -14.97 0.29
CA ILE A 109 -8.56 -14.72 0.88
C ILE A 109 -8.68 -14.46 2.39
N ALA A 110 -9.66 -13.66 2.84
CA ALA A 110 -9.90 -13.38 4.25
C ALA A 110 -10.16 -14.67 5.05
N THR A 111 -11.00 -15.56 4.52
CA THR A 111 -11.28 -16.88 5.11
C THR A 111 -10.02 -17.73 5.19
N ARG A 112 -9.24 -17.81 4.10
CA ARG A 112 -7.98 -18.57 4.05
C ARG A 112 -6.95 -18.06 5.06
N LEU A 113 -6.91 -16.76 5.32
CA LEU A 113 -6.02 -16.14 6.31
C LEU A 113 -6.59 -16.16 7.74
N GLY A 114 -7.83 -16.66 7.91
CA GLY A 114 -8.56 -16.66 9.17
C GLY A 114 -8.89 -15.25 9.68
N ILE A 115 -8.94 -14.27 8.78
CA ILE A 115 -9.42 -12.90 9.02
C ILE A 115 -10.94 -12.88 9.06
N LEU A 116 -11.60 -13.68 8.22
CA LEU A 116 -13.05 -13.86 8.21
C LEU A 116 -13.38 -15.28 8.66
N ASN A 117 -14.29 -15.42 9.62
CA ASN A 117 -14.89 -16.71 9.94
C ASN A 117 -16.05 -16.97 8.95
N PRO A 118 -16.00 -18.05 8.15
CA PRO A 118 -16.98 -18.28 7.09
C PRO A 118 -18.37 -18.66 7.64
N ASP A 119 -18.44 -19.26 8.83
CA ASP A 119 -19.70 -19.74 9.42
C ASP A 119 -20.49 -18.62 10.10
N SER A 120 -19.77 -17.71 10.77
CA SER A 120 -20.36 -16.63 11.57
C SER A 120 -20.29 -15.25 10.90
N GLY A 121 -19.56 -15.10 9.80
CA GLY A 121 -19.28 -13.82 9.16
C GLY A 121 -18.42 -12.86 10.00
N ARG A 122 -17.93 -13.29 11.16
CA ARG A 122 -17.19 -12.43 12.09
C ARG A 122 -15.77 -12.20 11.61
N ILE A 123 -15.33 -10.94 11.69
CA ILE A 123 -13.97 -10.53 11.38
C ILE A 123 -13.08 -10.66 12.64
N ASN A 124 -11.93 -11.29 12.48
CA ASN A 124 -10.84 -11.24 13.45
C ASN A 124 -10.07 -9.92 13.27
N ALA A 125 -10.36 -8.96 14.16
CA ALA A 125 -9.79 -7.61 14.10
C ALA A 125 -8.26 -7.58 14.21
N GLU A 126 -7.67 -8.46 15.04
CA GLU A 126 -6.22 -8.52 15.21
C GLU A 126 -5.52 -8.96 13.92
N LYS A 127 -6.00 -10.03 13.30
CA LYS A 127 -5.45 -10.53 12.03
C LYS A 127 -5.67 -9.54 10.90
N LEU A 128 -6.84 -8.90 10.84
CA LEU A 128 -7.14 -7.85 9.87
C LEU A 128 -6.14 -6.70 10.01
N LEU A 129 -5.99 -6.18 11.22
CA LEU A 129 -5.10 -5.05 11.50
C LEU A 129 -3.65 -5.42 11.18
N LYS A 130 -3.18 -6.59 11.63
CA LYS A 130 -1.83 -7.08 11.34
C LYS A 130 -1.57 -7.19 9.85
N TYR A 131 -2.52 -7.70 9.08
CA TYR A 131 -2.40 -7.80 7.63
C TYR A 131 -2.31 -6.44 6.95
N ASN A 132 -3.27 -5.54 7.21
CA ASN A 132 -3.32 -4.21 6.60
C ASN A 132 -2.08 -3.38 6.98
N LEU A 133 -1.65 -3.42 8.25
CA LEU A 133 -0.45 -2.71 8.71
C LEU A 133 0.82 -3.20 8.01
N ARG A 134 0.95 -4.50 7.74
CA ARG A 134 2.10 -5.06 7.02
C ARG A 134 2.22 -4.46 5.62
N ILE A 135 1.09 -4.32 4.92
CA ILE A 135 1.02 -3.75 3.57
C ILE A 135 1.27 -2.23 3.58
N ILE A 136 0.68 -1.50 4.52
CA ILE A 136 0.92 -0.06 4.67
C ILE A 136 2.40 0.20 4.98
N ARG A 137 3.01 -0.63 5.84
CA ARG A 137 4.43 -0.55 6.20
C ARG A 137 5.35 -0.73 4.99
N LEU A 138 5.03 -1.64 4.06
CA LEU A 138 5.77 -1.81 2.81
C LEU A 138 5.90 -0.48 2.05
N VAL A 139 4.78 0.20 1.80
CA VAL A 139 4.79 1.44 1.02
C VAL A 139 5.33 2.62 1.82
N GLU A 140 5.15 2.64 3.14
CA GLU A 140 5.77 3.64 4.02
C GLU A 140 7.30 3.52 4.02
N ARG A 141 7.85 2.30 3.99
CA ARG A 141 9.30 2.08 3.84
C ARG A 141 9.79 2.53 2.47
N TYR A 142 9.05 2.23 1.40
CA TYR A 142 9.35 2.74 0.06
C TYR A 142 9.40 4.27 0.04
N ARG A 143 8.33 4.93 0.50
CA ARG A 143 8.23 6.39 0.56
C ARG A 143 9.39 7.01 1.35
N LYS A 144 9.68 6.49 2.54
CA LYS A 144 10.80 6.98 3.37
C LYS A 144 12.15 6.80 2.68
N SER A 145 12.37 5.65 2.05
CA SER A 145 13.63 5.37 1.35
C SER A 145 13.82 6.28 0.13
N ARG A 146 12.73 6.58 -0.58
CA ARG A 146 12.73 7.41 -1.80
C ARG A 146 12.84 8.90 -1.50
N TYR A 147 12.04 9.42 -0.56
CA TYR A 147 11.87 10.87 -0.37
C TYR A 147 12.49 11.38 0.92
N LYS A 148 12.46 10.61 2.01
CA LYS A 148 12.92 11.10 3.32
C LYS A 148 14.44 11.10 3.49
N ASN A 149 15.16 10.32 2.69
CA ASN A 149 16.63 10.23 2.76
C ASN A 149 17.37 11.24 1.86
N LEU A 150 16.67 12.10 1.12
CA LEU A 150 17.31 13.09 0.23
C LEU A 150 17.92 14.30 0.97
N ILE A 151 17.67 14.45 2.28
CA ILE A 151 18.16 15.60 3.08
C ILE A 151 19.40 15.27 3.93
N LYS A 152 19.71 13.99 4.20
CA LYS A 152 20.93 13.65 4.96
C LYS A 152 22.23 13.74 4.15
N GLY A 153 22.14 13.86 2.82
CA GLY A 153 23.31 14.01 1.95
C GLY A 153 23.72 15.46 1.69
N SER A 154 22.84 16.43 1.95
CA SER A 154 23.05 17.85 1.65
C SER A 154 23.49 18.68 2.87
N GLU A 155 23.51 18.10 4.07
CA GLU A 155 24.05 18.77 5.28
C GLU A 155 25.58 18.62 5.45
N ASN A 156 26.26 17.82 4.62
CA ASN A 156 27.72 17.63 4.68
C ASN A 156 28.53 18.47 3.68
N VAL A 157 27.92 19.46 3.01
CA VAL A 157 28.68 20.48 2.27
C VAL A 157 28.60 21.80 3.04
N LYS A 158 29.38 21.88 4.12
CA LYS A 158 29.83 23.15 4.67
C LYS A 158 31.36 23.21 4.57
N ILE A 159 31.80 23.99 3.58
CA ILE A 159 32.92 24.95 3.61
C ILE A 159 34.27 24.39 4.08
N ALA A 160 35.18 24.22 3.12
CA ALA A 160 36.61 24.46 3.31
C ALA A 160 36.98 25.71 2.52
#